data_AF-A0A1Y3XM00-F1
#
_entry.id   AF-A0A1Y3XM00-F1
#
_cell.length_a   1.000
_cell.length_b   1.000
_cell.length_c   1.000
_cell.angle_alpha   90.00
_cell.angle_beta   90.00
_cell.angle_gamma   90.00
#
_symmetry.space_group_name_H-M   'P 1'
#
loop_
_entity.id
_entity.type
_entity.pdbx_description
1 polymer ?
#
loop_
_entity_poly.entity_id
_entity_poly.type
_entity_poly.pdbx_seq_one_letter_code
_entity_poly.pdbx_strand_id
1 'polypeptide(L)'
;MLDRIEEVLEDKVRPNLALHGGNIRSLDCKDGVYRFQLTGQCAGCPSAMLTTENLIRSALLESIPELKDVVLVGGVSQELLDQAKAILRGERPCGSE
;
A
#
# COMPACT_ATOMS: atom_id res chain seq x y z
N MET A 1 -14.20 1.45 14.30
CA MET A 1 -13.16 0.59 13.71
C MET A 1 -12.06 1.42 13.09
N LEU A 2 -12.32 2.21 12.05
CA LEU A 2 -11.32 3.11 11.44
C LEU A 2 -10.67 4.06 12.45
N ASP A 3 -11.45 4.66 13.35
CA ASP A 3 -10.97 5.53 14.44
C ASP A 3 -9.88 4.87 15.30
N ARG A 4 -10.10 3.61 15.69
CA ARG A 4 -9.15 2.80 16.48
C ARG A 4 -7.89 2.44 15.69
N ILE A 5 -8.02 2.22 14.38
CA ILE A 5 -6.90 2.01 13.47
C ILE A 5 -6.09 3.30 13.36
N GLU A 6 -6.76 4.45 13.22
CA GLU A 6 -6.13 5.76 13.11
C GLU A 6 -5.31 6.09 14.38
N GLU A 7 -5.85 5.82 15.57
CA GLU A 7 -5.14 6.03 16.84
C GLU A 7 -3.85 5.21 16.93
N VAL A 8 -3.90 3.91 16.58
CA VAL A 8 -2.72 3.03 16.54
C VAL A 8 -1.73 3.51 15.48
N LEU A 9 -2.22 3.98 14.33
CA LEU A 9 -1.37 4.52 13.27
C LEU A 9 -0.66 5.79 13.73
N GLU A 10 -1.33 6.69 14.43
CA GLU A 10 -0.74 7.92 14.96
C GLU A 10 0.33 7.65 16.02
N ASP A 11 0.08 6.72 16.94
CA ASP A 11 0.99 6.41 18.05
C ASP A 11 2.20 5.59 17.59
N LYS A 12 2.00 4.55 16.78
CA LYS A 12 3.05 3.58 16.45
C LYS A 12 3.62 3.72 15.04
N VAL A 13 2.80 4.05 14.04
CA VAL A 13 3.20 3.90 12.62
C VAL A 13 3.68 5.21 12.01
N ARG A 14 2.96 6.32 12.19
CA ARG A 14 3.30 7.65 11.67
C ARG A 14 4.66 8.17 12.15
N PRO A 15 5.08 8.04 13.42
CA PRO A 15 6.42 8.48 13.82
C PRO A 15 7.52 7.67 13.13
N ASN A 16 7.32 6.35 12.98
CA ASN A 16 8.25 5.48 12.25
C ASN A 16 8.30 5.81 10.75
N LEU A 17 7.15 6.09 10.12
CA LEU A 17 7.09 6.49 8.72
C LEU A 17 7.70 7.87 8.47
N ALA A 18 7.50 8.83 9.39
CA ALA A 18 8.07 10.16 9.29
C ALA A 18 9.61 10.15 9.29
N LEU A 19 10.23 9.26 10.08
CA LEU A 19 11.69 9.03 10.05
C LEU A 19 12.18 8.58 8.67
N HIS A 20 11.35 7.87 7.92
CA HIS A 20 11.65 7.42 6.54
C HIS A 20 11.14 8.38 5.45
N GLY A 21 10.64 9.57 5.82
CA GLY A 21 10.12 10.55 4.86
C GLY A 21 8.85 10.07 4.13
N GLY A 22 8.13 9.14 4.73
CA GLY A 22 6.87 8.59 4.23
C GLY A 22 5.68 8.95 5.10
N ASN A 23 4.50 8.62 4.61
CA ASN A 23 3.25 8.71 5.35
C ASN A 23 2.28 7.63 4.88
N ILE A 24 1.19 7.44 5.60
CA ILE A 24 0.15 6.46 5.30
C ILE A 24 -1.19 7.17 5.13
N ARG A 25 -1.99 6.70 4.18
CA ARG A 25 -3.35 7.14 3.96
C ARG A 25 -4.29 5.95 4.13
N SER A 26 -5.23 6.07 5.06
CA SER A 26 -6.36 5.16 5.23
C SER A 26 -7.30 5.26 4.02
N LEU A 27 -7.68 4.13 3.42
CA LEU A 27 -8.64 4.09 2.30
C LEU A 27 -10.00 3.61 2.79
N ASP A 28 -10.08 2.35 3.21
CA ASP A 28 -11.31 1.75 3.71
C ASP A 28 -11.03 0.49 4.54
N CYS A 29 -12.03 0.06 5.31
CA CYS A 29 -12.00 -1.21 6.03
C CYS A 29 -13.31 -1.95 5.79
N LYS A 30 -13.27 -3.13 5.16
CA LYS A 30 -14.44 -3.97 4.86
C LYS A 30 -14.13 -5.44 5.13
N ASP A 31 -15.09 -6.16 5.73
CA ASP A 31 -14.96 -7.58 6.10
C ASP A 31 -13.77 -7.90 7.03
N GLY A 32 -13.32 -6.91 7.82
CA GLY A 32 -12.10 -7.04 8.63
C GLY A 32 -10.80 -6.92 7.83
N VAL A 33 -10.87 -6.52 6.55
CA VAL A 33 -9.71 -6.21 5.72
C VAL A 33 -9.53 -4.69 5.67
N TYR A 34 -8.41 -4.21 6.21
CA TYR A 34 -8.04 -2.80 6.15
C TYR A 34 -7.17 -2.51 4.92
N ARG A 35 -7.60 -1.54 4.13
CA ARG A 35 -6.90 -1.06 2.93
C ARG A 35 -6.30 0.31 3.19
N PHE A 36 -5.02 0.44 2.88
CA PHE A 36 -4.28 1.69 3.03
C PHE A 36 -3.35 1.92 1.85
N GLN A 37 -2.90 3.16 1.68
CA GLN A 37 -1.94 3.55 0.67
C GLN A 37 -0.74 4.22 1.33
N LEU A 38 0.48 3.84 0.93
CA LEU A 38 1.68 4.57 1.32
C LEU A 38 1.84 5.82 0.46
N THR A 39 2.28 6.90 1.09
CA THR A 39 2.51 8.21 0.47
C THR A 39 3.90 8.74 0.86
N GLY A 40 4.42 9.71 0.12
CA GLY A 40 5.77 10.24 0.33
C GLY A 40 6.88 9.36 -0.26
N GLN A 41 8.10 9.45 0.27
CA GLN A 41 9.27 8.73 -0.29
C GLN A 41 9.12 7.20 -0.19
N CYS A 42 8.42 6.71 0.83
CA CYS A 42 8.14 5.28 0.99
C CYS A 42 7.26 4.68 -0.11
N ALA A 43 6.50 5.50 -0.86
CA ALA A 43 5.69 5.02 -1.98
C ALA A 43 6.53 4.72 -3.24
N GLY A 44 7.72 5.33 -3.36
CA GLY A 44 8.56 5.25 -4.57
C GLY A 44 9.66 4.19 -4.52
N CYS A 45 9.95 3.60 -3.35
CA CYS A 45 11.01 2.62 -3.18
C CYS A 45 10.43 1.18 -3.16
N PRO A 46 10.50 0.42 -4.26
CA PRO A 46 9.89 -0.91 -4.34
C PRO A 46 10.51 -1.92 -3.36
N SER A 47 11.79 -1.78 -2.99
CA SER A 47 12.42 -2.66 -1.99
C SER A 47 12.01 -2.33 -0.56
N ALA A 48 11.69 -1.07 -0.27
CA ALA A 48 11.23 -0.63 1.05
C ALA A 48 9.74 -0.92 1.25
N MET A 49 8.96 -0.91 0.18
CA MET A 49 7.50 -1.09 0.20
C MET A 49 7.07 -2.39 0.89
N LEU A 50 7.70 -3.52 0.54
CA LEU A 50 7.40 -4.83 1.12
C LEU A 50 7.71 -4.89 2.63
N THR A 51 8.86 -4.36 3.02
CA THR A 51 9.29 -4.35 4.43
C THR A 51 8.38 -3.46 5.26
N THR A 52 8.06 -2.27 4.76
CA THR A 52 7.16 -1.31 5.42
C THR A 52 5.73 -1.86 5.51
N GLU A 53 5.22 -2.51 4.45
CA GLU A 53 3.92 -3.19 4.47
C GLU A 53 3.86 -4.22 5.59
N ASN A 54 4.84 -5.12 5.66
CA ASN A 54 4.86 -6.18 6.66
C ASN A 54 4.93 -5.63 8.08
N LEU A 55 5.69 -4.56 8.30
CA LEU A 55 5.81 -3.92 9.60
C LEU A 55 4.46 -3.32 10.04
N ILE A 56 3.78 -2.61 9.13
CA ILE A 56 2.45 -2.02 9.38
C ILE A 56 1.39 -3.10 9.58
N ARG A 57 1.37 -4.13 8.73
CA ARG A 57 0.47 -5.28 8.85
C ARG A 57 0.61 -5.93 10.22
N SER A 58 1.84 -6.23 10.63
CA SER A 58 2.12 -6.89 11.91
C SER A 58 1.69 -6.02 13.10
N ALA A 59 2.03 -4.72 13.07
CA ALA A 59 1.65 -3.80 14.14
C ALA A 59 0.13 -3.63 14.29
N LEU A 60 -0.61 -3.60 13.18
CA LEU A 60 -2.06 -3.46 13.18
C LEU A 60 -2.77 -4.76 13.59
N LEU A 61 -2.33 -5.92 13.11
CA LEU A 61 -2.90 -7.21 13.52
C LEU A 61 -2.65 -7.51 15.00
N GLU A 62 -1.48 -7.12 15.52
CA GLU A 62 -1.15 -7.28 16.95
C GLU A 62 -1.97 -6.32 17.84
N SER A 63 -2.15 -5.07 17.39
CA SER A 63 -2.91 -4.08 18.18
C SER A 63 -4.43 -4.26 18.05
N ILE A 64 -4.91 -4.83 16.94
CA ILE A 64 -6.33 -4.97 16.62
C ILE A 64 -6.61 -6.39 16.10
N PRO A 65 -6.86 -7.37 17.00
CA PRO A 65 -7.12 -8.76 16.62
C PRO A 65 -8.44 -8.96 15.85
N GLU A 66 -9.29 -7.94 15.78
CA GLU A 66 -10.52 -7.91 14.98
C GLU A 66 -10.24 -7.73 13.47
N LEU A 67 -9.04 -7.31 13.08
CA LEU A 67 -8.61 -7.27 11.68
C LEU A 67 -8.23 -8.68 11.22
N LYS A 68 -8.84 -9.12 10.11
CA LYS A 68 -8.46 -10.36 9.42
C LYS A 68 -7.21 -10.17 8.57
N ASP A 69 -7.13 -9.04 7.87
CA ASP A 69 -6.03 -8.78 6.95
C ASP A 69 -5.79 -7.28 6.75
N VAL A 70 -4.57 -6.95 6.31
CA VAL A 70 -4.12 -5.58 6.07
C VAL A 70 -3.40 -5.53 4.73
N VAL A 71 -3.97 -4.76 3.79
CA VAL A 71 -3.56 -4.73 2.39
C VAL A 71 -3.09 -3.33 2.00
N LEU A 72 -1.85 -3.26 1.50
CA LEU A 72 -1.34 -2.07 0.84
C LEU A 72 -1.90 -1.98 -0.58
N VAL A 73 -2.65 -0.93 -0.83
CA VAL A 73 -3.07 -0.52 -2.16
C VAL A 73 -1.93 0.30 -2.77
N GLY A 74 -0.92 -0.42 -3.26
CA GLY A 74 0.22 0.12 -4.01
C GLY A 74 -0.09 0.22 -5.51
N GLY A 75 0.21 1.36 -6.12
CA GLY A 75 -0.16 1.65 -7.51
C GLY A 75 0.86 1.18 -8.54
N VAL A 76 0.50 0.17 -9.32
CA VAL A 76 0.77 0.25 -10.77
C VAL A 76 -0.52 0.75 -11.38
N SER A 77 -0.47 1.90 -12.08
CA SER A 77 -1.64 2.41 -12.79
C SER A 77 -2.19 1.31 -13.70
N GLN A 78 -3.52 1.17 -13.77
CA GLN A 78 -4.12 0.17 -14.66
C GLN A 78 -3.67 0.36 -16.11
N GLU A 79 -3.37 1.60 -16.51
CA GLU A 79 -2.73 1.93 -17.79
C GLU A 79 -1.35 1.26 -17.96
N LEU A 80 -0.47 1.34 -16.97
CA LEU A 80 0.85 0.69 -17.01
C LEU A 80 0.73 -0.83 -17.00
N LEU A 81 -0.23 -1.37 -16.24
CA LEU A 81 -0.53 -2.81 -16.24
C LEU A 81 -1.07 -3.27 -17.59
N ASP A 82 -1.92 -2.48 -18.24
CA ASP A 82 -2.47 -2.78 -19.54
C ASP A 82 -1.39 -2.72 -20.64
N GLN A 83 -0.54 -1.69 -20.61
CA GLN A 83 0.62 -1.56 -21.47
C GLN A 83 1.59 -2.74 -21.32
N ALA A 84 1.91 -3.14 -20.09
CA ALA A 84 2.76 -4.31 -19.84
C ALA A 84 2.12 -5.61 -20.38
N LYS A 85 0.80 -5.77 -20.21
CA LYS A 85 0.06 -6.92 -20.75
C LYS A 85 0.03 -6.93 -22.27
N ALA A 86 -0.14 -5.79 -22.92
CA ALA A 86 -0.09 -5.69 -24.39
C ALA A 86 1.27 -6.14 -24.94
N ILE A 87 2.36 -5.70 -24.31
CA ILE A 87 3.73 -6.13 -24.65
C ILE A 87 3.88 -7.66 -24.50
N LEU A 88 3.43 -8.22 -23.36
CA LEU A 88 3.52 -9.67 -23.09
C LEU A 88 2.66 -10.52 -24.03
N ARG A 89 1.51 -9.99 -24.50
CA ARG A 89 0.66 -10.64 -25.50
C ARG A 89 1.21 -10.54 -26.93
N GLY A 90 2.33 -9.84 -27.12
CA GLY A 90 2.96 -9.66 -28.44
C GLY A 90 2.27 -8.61 -29.31
N GLU A 91 1.35 -7.83 -28.74
CA GLU A 91 0.70 -6.69 -29.38
C GLU A 91 1.70 -5.52 -29.39
N ARG A 92 2.72 -5.61 -30.24
CA ARG A 92 3.48 -4.41 -30.62
C ARG A 92 2.50 -3.50 -31.37
N PRO A 93 2.42 -2.18 -31.10
CA PRO A 93 1.89 -1.26 -32.09
C PRO A 93 2.78 -1.41 -33.32
N CYS A 94 2.32 -2.22 -34.27
CA CYS A 94 3.00 -2.43 -35.52
C CYS A 94 2.74 -1.20 -36.37
N GLY A 95 3.71 -0.28 -36.35
CA GLY A 95 3.95 0.69 -37.41
C GLY A 95 2.98 1.87 -37.50
N SER A 96 3.54 3.06 -37.37
CA SER A 96 3.22 4.14 -38.29
C SER A 96 4.50 4.95 -38.47
N GLU A 97 5.21 4.62 -39.57
CA GLU A 97 6.32 5.32 -40.25
C GLU A 97 7.49 5.92 -39.46
#